data_AF-A0A858ST17-F1
#
_entry.id   AF-A0A858ST17-F1
#
_cell.length_a   1.000
_cell.length_b   1.000
_cell.length_c   1.000
_cell.angle_alpha   90.00
_cell.angle_beta   90.00
_cell.angle_gamma   90.00
#
_symmetry.space_group_name_H-M   'P 1'
#
loop_
_entity.id
_entity.type
_entity.pdbx_description
1 polymer ?
#
loop_
_entity_poly.entity_id
_entity_poly.type
_entity_poly.pdbx_seq_one_letter_code
_entity_poly.pdbx_strand_id
1 'polypeptide(L)'
;MSDPQTYLDVLARLPAASPADLDDLLSGSGTPTQGQVLPGGRFIPSPVLWEAEAPRVSRIGLRVTRPPADLRRIAARLAAIALERAVYPVVISHVGVCGLQQYGFRVEQVAGTDPEDRRCSEEQIRRLWNLAIIVDAQELAGFG
;
A
#
# COMPACT_ATOMS: atom_id res chain seq x y z
N MET A 1 -8.88 -27.53 -15.38
CA MET A 1 -8.52 -28.19 -14.10
C MET A 1 -7.06 -28.57 -14.21
N SER A 2 -6.18 -27.87 -13.49
CA SER A 2 -4.74 -28.12 -13.57
C SER A 2 -4.41 -29.49 -12.97
N ASP A 3 -3.53 -30.24 -13.65
CA ASP A 3 -3.10 -31.58 -13.26
C ASP A 3 -2.35 -31.54 -11.91
N PRO A 4 -2.76 -32.33 -10.90
CA PRO A 4 -2.09 -32.38 -9.60
C PRO A 4 -0.58 -32.67 -9.68
N GLN A 5 -0.08 -33.31 -10.74
CA GLN A 5 1.36 -33.51 -10.93
C GLN A 5 2.12 -32.21 -11.19
N THR A 6 1.50 -31.23 -11.86
CA THR A 6 2.12 -29.92 -12.13
C THR A 6 2.39 -29.16 -10.82
N TYR A 7 1.50 -29.28 -9.85
CA TYR A 7 1.65 -28.65 -8.53
C TYR A 7 2.84 -29.23 -7.76
N LEU A 8 3.00 -30.56 -7.78
CA LEU A 8 4.09 -31.24 -7.10
C LEU A 8 5.46 -30.94 -7.74
N ASP A 9 5.53 -30.84 -9.06
CA ASP A 9 6.76 -30.46 -9.78
C ASP A 9 7.23 -29.04 -9.45
N VAL A 10 6.30 -28.10 -9.23
CA VAL A 10 6.64 -26.73 -8.79
C VAL A 10 7.18 -26.75 -7.36
N LEU A 11 6.54 -27.49 -6.46
CA LEU A 11 6.98 -27.60 -5.07
C LEU A 11 8.33 -28.31 -4.94
N ALA A 12 8.61 -29.33 -5.77
CA ALA A 12 9.86 -30.07 -5.77
C ALA A 12 11.08 -29.25 -6.24
N ARG A 13 10.85 -28.12 -6.91
CA ARG A 13 11.91 -27.20 -7.36
C ARG A 13 12.24 -26.11 -6.35
N LEU A 14 11.50 -26.03 -5.24
CA LEU A 14 11.83 -25.08 -4.18
C LEU A 14 13.11 -25.59 -3.47
N PRO A 15 14.19 -24.78 -3.42
CA PRO A 15 15.41 -25.18 -2.75
C PRO A 15 15.12 -25.39 -1.26
N ALA A 16 15.76 -26.39 -0.64
CA ALA A 16 15.67 -26.68 0.79
C ALA A 16 16.29 -25.59 1.70
N ALA A 17 16.59 -24.42 1.15
CA ALA A 17 17.04 -23.28 1.91
C ALA A 17 15.91 -22.85 2.85
N SER A 18 16.14 -22.98 4.15
CA SER A 18 15.22 -22.42 5.13
C SER A 18 15.10 -20.92 4.88
N PRO A 19 13.88 -20.36 4.86
CA PRO A 19 13.72 -18.92 4.87
C PRO A 19 14.50 -18.36 6.07
N ALA A 20 15.20 -17.24 5.87
CA ALA A 20 15.78 -16.52 6.98
C ALA A 20 14.66 -16.08 7.93
N ASP A 21 14.90 -16.19 9.24
CA ASP A 21 13.96 -15.74 10.25
C ASP A 21 13.83 -14.21 10.17
N LEU A 22 12.61 -13.74 9.92
CA LEU A 22 12.31 -12.32 9.80
C LEU A 22 12.41 -11.62 11.16
N ASP A 23 12.12 -12.31 12.25
CA ASP A 23 12.17 -11.71 13.58
C ASP A 23 13.64 -11.46 13.98
N ASP A 24 14.57 -12.37 13.65
CA ASP A 24 16.01 -12.15 13.83
C ASP A 24 16.52 -10.97 13.00
N LEU A 25 16.02 -10.79 11.78
CA LEU A 25 16.38 -9.68 10.90
C LEU A 25 15.83 -8.33 11.38
N LEU A 26 14.69 -8.33 12.06
CA LEU A 26 14.00 -7.12 12.55
C LEU A 26 14.38 -6.75 13.99
N SER A 27 14.97 -7.67 14.76
CA SER A 27 15.37 -7.47 16.17
C SER A 27 16.62 -6.61 16.35
N GLY A 28 17.33 -6.24 15.28
CA GLY A 28 18.47 -5.33 15.35
C GLY A 28 18.03 -3.93 15.77
N SER A 29 18.58 -3.41 16.86
CA SER A 29 18.33 -2.07 17.40
C SER A 29 18.95 -0.95 16.56
N GLY A 30 18.75 -0.98 15.24
CA GLY A 30 19.09 0.11 14.34
C GLY A 30 17.89 1.04 14.16
N THR A 31 18.13 2.35 14.13
CA THR A 31 17.17 3.29 13.54
C THR A 31 16.76 2.76 12.16
N PRO A 32 15.45 2.68 11.84
CA PRO A 32 14.99 2.15 10.58
C PRO A 32 15.66 2.92 9.45
N THR A 33 16.59 2.27 8.77
CA THR A 33 17.29 2.85 7.64
C THR A 33 16.48 2.52 6.41
N GLN A 34 16.14 3.55 5.64
CA GLN A 34 15.32 3.45 4.45
C GLN A 34 15.89 2.39 3.48
N GLY A 35 15.03 1.45 3.09
CA GLY A 35 15.24 0.27 2.23
C GLY A 35 16.55 0.12 1.46
N GLN A 36 17.34 -0.89 1.81
CA GLN A 36 18.25 -1.52 0.85
C GLN A 36 17.40 -2.31 -0.16
N VAL A 37 17.41 -1.83 -1.40
CA VAL A 37 16.81 -2.55 -2.53
C VAL A 37 17.82 -3.58 -3.02
N LEU A 38 17.36 -4.81 -3.28
CA LEU A 38 18.20 -5.85 -3.92
C LEU A 38 18.81 -5.31 -5.22
N PRO A 39 20.06 -5.69 -5.57
CA PRO A 39 20.73 -5.20 -6.76
C PRO A 39 19.86 -5.43 -8.00
N GLY A 40 19.56 -4.34 -8.71
CA GLY A 40 18.58 -4.29 -9.78
C GLY A 40 18.96 -5.15 -10.99
N GLY A 41 18.51 -6.40 -11.00
CA GLY A 41 18.39 -7.17 -12.23
C GLY A 41 17.27 -6.60 -13.10
N ARG A 42 17.46 -6.56 -14.43
CA ARG A 42 16.37 -6.27 -15.37
C ARG A 42 15.44 -7.47 -15.44
N PHE A 43 14.49 -7.54 -14.52
CA PHE A 43 13.40 -8.50 -14.61
C PHE A 43 12.31 -7.95 -15.54
N ILE A 44 11.96 -8.70 -16.57
CA ILE A 44 10.77 -8.40 -17.37
C ILE A 44 9.58 -9.00 -16.60
N PRO A 45 8.63 -8.19 -16.12
CA PRO A 45 7.46 -8.72 -15.42
C PRO A 45 6.63 -9.58 -16.37
N SER A 46 6.12 -10.72 -15.88
CA SER A 46 5.28 -11.63 -16.67
C SER A 46 3.92 -10.97 -16.96
N PRO A 47 3.53 -10.65 -18.19
CA PRO A 47 2.28 -9.91 -18.44
C PRO A 47 1.02 -10.59 -17.86
N VAL A 48 1.05 -11.91 -17.66
CA VAL A 48 -0.05 -12.71 -17.10
C VAL A 48 -0.35 -12.40 -15.63
N LEU A 49 0.65 -12.09 -14.78
CA LEU A 49 0.32 -11.69 -13.38
C LEU A 49 -0.22 -10.26 -13.29
N TRP A 50 -0.26 -9.54 -14.41
CA TRP A 50 -0.72 -8.15 -14.53
C TRP A 50 -1.95 -8.06 -15.44
N GLU A 51 -2.52 -9.19 -15.88
CA GLU A 51 -3.84 -9.20 -16.50
C GLU A 51 -4.88 -8.76 -15.46
N ALA A 52 -5.49 -7.61 -15.71
CA ALA A 52 -6.43 -6.97 -14.81
C ALA A 52 -7.81 -7.66 -14.85
N GLU A 53 -7.87 -8.96 -14.55
CA GLU A 53 -9.11 -9.68 -14.27
C GLU A 53 -9.31 -9.81 -12.75
N ALA A 54 -9.60 -8.70 -12.10
CA ALA A 54 -10.18 -8.70 -10.76
C ALA A 54 -11.38 -7.75 -10.74
N PRO A 55 -12.45 -8.05 -9.98
CA PRO A 55 -13.61 -7.17 -9.89
C PRO A 55 -13.14 -5.75 -9.59
N ARG A 56 -13.58 -4.81 -10.43
CA ARG A 56 -13.15 -3.40 -10.47
C ARG A 56 -13.64 -2.65 -9.24
N VAL A 57 -13.16 -3.00 -8.05
CA VAL A 57 -13.36 -2.16 -6.87
C VAL A 57 -12.65 -0.84 -7.16
N SER A 58 -13.45 0.21 -7.31
CA SER A 58 -12.93 1.55 -7.57
C SER A 58 -12.12 1.99 -6.35
N ARG A 59 -10.96 2.61 -6.57
CA ARG A 59 -10.05 3.03 -5.49
C ARG A 59 -10.03 4.54 -5.40
N ILE A 60 -10.12 5.03 -4.17
CA ILE A 60 -10.07 6.46 -3.85
C ILE A 60 -8.88 6.75 -2.96
N GLY A 61 -8.20 7.87 -3.19
CA GLY A 61 -7.11 8.34 -2.36
C GLY A 61 -7.60 9.29 -1.27
N LEU A 62 -7.07 9.17 -0.05
CA LEU A 62 -7.20 10.15 1.01
C LEU A 62 -5.82 10.73 1.34
N ARG A 63 -5.56 11.99 0.98
CA ARG A 63 -4.29 12.65 1.26
C ARG A 63 -4.26 13.20 2.69
N VAL A 64 -3.22 12.86 3.43
CA VAL A 64 -2.96 13.31 4.80
C VAL A 64 -1.66 14.07 4.83
N THR A 65 -1.73 15.41 4.85
CA THR A 65 -0.56 16.31 4.89
C THR A 65 -0.19 16.75 6.31
N ARG A 66 -1.08 16.57 7.27
CA ARG A 66 -0.88 16.89 8.70
C ARG A 66 -1.60 15.84 9.56
N PRO A 67 -1.13 15.59 10.79
CA PRO A 67 -1.80 14.66 11.71
C PRO A 67 -3.28 15.05 11.86
N PRO A 68 -4.22 14.12 11.62
CA PRO A 68 -5.64 14.44 11.73
C PRO A 68 -6.05 14.68 13.19
N ALA A 69 -6.88 15.70 13.43
CA ALA A 69 -7.30 16.06 14.79
C ALA A 69 -8.22 15.00 15.43
N ASP A 70 -9.05 14.33 14.62
CA ASP A 70 -9.97 13.27 15.08
C ASP A 70 -9.92 12.07 14.13
N LEU A 71 -9.03 11.13 14.44
CA LEU A 71 -8.83 9.91 13.66
C LEU A 71 -10.08 9.03 13.62
N ARG A 72 -10.84 8.96 14.72
CA ARG A 72 -12.03 8.12 14.81
C ARG A 72 -13.13 8.62 13.87
N ARG A 73 -13.34 9.94 13.83
CA ARG A 73 -14.33 10.55 12.92
C ARG A 73 -13.96 10.35 11.46
N ILE A 74 -12.69 10.52 11.10
CA ILE A 74 -12.20 10.27 9.73
C ILE A 74 -12.35 8.79 9.36
N ALA A 75 -11.95 7.89 10.25
CA ALA A 75 -12.08 6.45 10.04
C ALA A 75 -13.55 6.04 9.83
N ALA A 76 -14.47 6.53 10.66
CA ALA A 76 -15.89 6.25 10.53
C ALA A 76 -16.46 6.75 9.19
N ARG A 77 -16.08 7.96 8.76
CA ARG A 77 -16.50 8.53 7.46
C ARG A 77 -15.94 7.75 6.29
N LEU A 78 -14.66 7.41 6.35
CA LEU A 78 -13.99 6.67 5.29
C LEU A 78 -14.58 5.25 5.15
N ALA A 79 -14.93 4.61 6.28
CA ALA A 79 -15.64 3.33 6.29
C ALA A 79 -17.06 3.45 5.70
N ALA A 80 -17.81 4.50 6.05
CA ALA A 80 -19.12 4.78 5.46
C ALA A 80 -19.02 4.96 3.94
N ILE A 81 -18.07 5.76 3.46
CA ILE A 81 -17.82 5.95 2.02
C ILE A 81 -17.46 4.63 1.34
N ALA A 82 -16.57 3.84 1.93
CA ALA A 82 -16.18 2.55 1.39
C ALA A 82 -17.38 1.61 1.21
N LEU A 83 -18.26 1.55 2.22
CA LEU A 83 -19.46 0.72 2.21
C LEU A 83 -20.51 1.24 1.22
N GLU A 84 -20.83 2.52 1.27
CA GLU A 84 -21.90 3.13 0.45
C GLU A 84 -21.55 3.20 -1.04
N ARG A 85 -20.27 3.42 -1.36
CA ARG A 85 -19.82 3.63 -2.74
C ARG A 85 -19.12 2.40 -3.33
N ALA A 86 -19.03 1.31 -2.57
CA ALA A 86 -18.29 0.11 -2.93
C ALA A 86 -16.87 0.44 -3.44
N VAL A 87 -16.19 1.35 -2.73
CA VAL A 87 -14.82 1.79 -3.05
C VAL A 87 -13.82 1.24 -2.04
N TYR A 88 -12.57 1.11 -2.46
CA TYR A 88 -11.44 0.75 -1.61
C TYR A 88 -10.59 1.99 -1.32
N PRO A 89 -10.64 2.55 -0.11
CA PRO A 89 -9.85 3.73 0.24
C PRO A 89 -8.37 3.39 0.43
N VAL A 90 -7.50 4.20 -0.15
CA VAL A 90 -6.04 4.19 0.05
C VAL A 90 -5.63 5.52 0.66
N VAL A 91 -5.05 5.50 1.86
CA VAL A 91 -4.55 6.70 2.52
C VAL A 91 -3.15 7.00 2.03
N ILE A 92 -2.92 8.22 1.56
CA ILE A 92 -1.63 8.74 1.11
C ILE A 92 -1.10 9.66 2.22
N SER A 93 -0.11 9.20 2.96
CA SER A 93 0.41 9.89 4.14
C SER A 93 1.70 10.63 3.83
N HIS A 94 1.70 11.95 4.05
CA HIS A 94 2.91 12.78 4.09
C HIS A 94 3.42 12.98 5.52
N VAL A 95 2.82 12.31 6.50
CA VAL A 95 3.19 12.37 7.92
C VAL A 95 3.79 11.05 8.38
N GLY A 96 4.76 11.10 9.30
CA GLY A 96 5.46 9.89 9.76
C GLY A 96 4.51 8.80 10.28
N VAL A 97 3.56 9.16 11.14
CA VAL A 97 2.54 8.23 11.67
C VAL A 97 1.14 8.81 11.41
N CYS A 98 0.39 8.15 10.52
CA CYS A 98 -0.99 8.54 10.18
C CYS A 98 -2.02 8.06 11.23
N GLY A 99 -1.86 6.84 11.74
CA GLY A 99 -2.73 6.25 12.74
C GLY A 99 -4.03 5.64 12.19
N LEU A 100 -4.36 5.83 10.91
CA LEU A 100 -5.54 5.18 10.30
C LEU A 100 -5.34 3.67 10.08
N GLN A 101 -4.10 3.17 10.11
CA GLN A 101 -3.78 1.74 10.05
C GLN A 101 -4.50 0.95 11.17
N GLN A 102 -4.66 1.54 12.35
CA GLN A 102 -5.29 0.87 13.50
C GLN A 102 -6.80 0.59 13.29
N TYR A 103 -7.42 1.26 12.33
CA TYR A 103 -8.81 1.04 11.92
C TYR A 103 -8.93 0.14 10.68
N GLY A 104 -7.83 -0.50 10.26
CA GLY A 104 -7.80 -1.42 9.13
C GLY A 104 -7.64 -0.77 7.75
N PHE A 105 -7.36 0.53 7.68
CA PHE A 105 -7.13 1.20 6.40
C PHE A 105 -5.73 0.95 5.85
N ARG A 106 -5.63 0.82 4.52
CA ARG A 106 -4.35 0.81 3.81
C ARG A 106 -3.75 2.22 3.83
N VAL A 107 -2.51 2.33 4.32
CA VAL A 107 -1.76 3.58 4.35
C VAL A 107 -0.47 3.40 3.58
N GLU A 108 -0.29 4.24 2.56
CA GLU A 108 0.93 4.37 1.77
C GLU A 108 1.67 5.63 2.22
N GLN A 109 2.96 5.48 2.51
CA GLN A 109 3.80 6.60 2.93
C GLN A 109 4.45 7.24 1.71
N VAL A 110 4.37 8.57 1.64
CA VAL A 110 5.07 9.35 0.62
C VAL A 110 6.54 9.45 1.00
N ALA A 111 7.40 9.00 0.10
CA ALA A 111 8.85 9.10 0.24
C ALA A 111 9.36 10.45 -0.28
N GLY A 112 10.55 10.85 0.15
CA GLY A 112 11.21 12.07 -0.33
C GLY A 112 11.32 13.17 0.72
N THR A 113 12.39 13.96 0.60
CA THR A 113 12.68 15.08 1.52
C THR A 113 12.24 16.41 0.94
N ASP A 114 12.35 16.59 -0.38
CA ASP A 114 11.91 17.78 -1.08
C ASP A 114 10.51 17.63 -1.73
N PRO A 115 9.89 18.74 -2.17
CA PRO A 115 8.55 18.71 -2.75
C PRO A 115 8.43 17.94 -4.09
N GLU A 116 9.49 17.92 -4.91
CA GLU A 116 9.47 17.24 -6.22
C GLU A 116 9.49 15.72 -6.03
N ASP A 117 10.35 15.23 -5.15
CA ASP A 117 10.43 13.81 -4.79
C ASP A 117 9.10 13.32 -4.19
N ARG A 118 8.50 14.11 -3.29
CA ARG A 118 7.20 13.78 -2.68
C ARG A 118 6.08 13.72 -3.71
N ARG A 119 6.08 14.66 -4.67
CA ARG A 119 5.11 14.65 -5.77
C ARG A 119 5.30 13.42 -6.67
N CYS A 120 6.56 13.06 -6.97
CA CYS A 120 6.88 11.87 -7.75
C CYS A 120 6.42 10.58 -7.04
N SER A 121 6.69 10.47 -5.73
CA SER A 121 6.25 9.35 -4.91
C SER A 121 4.73 9.24 -4.83
N GLU A 122 4.02 10.35 -4.63
CA GLU A 122 2.55 10.37 -4.64
C GLU A 122 1.98 9.93 -6.00
N GLU A 123 2.57 10.37 -7.10
CA GLU A 123 2.14 9.98 -8.46
C GLU A 123 2.38 8.48 -8.73
N GLN A 124 3.47 7.91 -8.21
CA GLN A 124 3.72 6.47 -8.26
C GLN A 124 2.65 5.70 -7.48
N ILE A 125 2.30 6.16 -6.27
CA ILE A 125 1.23 5.56 -5.45
C ILE A 125 -0.11 5.65 -6.19
N ARG A 126 -0.43 6.81 -6.78
CA ARG A 126 -1.64 7.02 -7.58
C ARG A 126 -1.74 5.98 -8.72
N ARG A 127 -0.66 5.75 -9.44
CA ARG A 127 -0.61 4.78 -10.56
C ARG A 127 -0.67 3.33 -10.07
N LEU A 128 0.09 2.99 -9.04
CA LEU A 128 0.11 1.65 -8.43
C LEU A 128 -1.30 1.22 -8.03
N TRP A 129 -2.04 2.12 -7.39
CA TRP A 129 -3.39 1.86 -6.93
C TRP A 129 -4.48 2.25 -7.93
N ASN A 130 -4.12 2.72 -9.14
CA ASN A 130 -5.07 3.20 -10.13
C ASN A 130 -6.17 4.11 -9.52
N LEU A 131 -5.75 5.11 -8.74
CA LEU A 131 -6.67 5.97 -7.99
C LEU A 131 -7.44 6.89 -8.93
N ALA A 132 -8.77 6.84 -8.86
CA ALA A 132 -9.63 7.68 -9.69
C ALA A 132 -9.63 9.14 -9.23
N ILE A 133 -9.70 9.33 -7.91
CA ILE A 133 -9.74 10.63 -7.24
C ILE A 133 -8.88 10.60 -5.98
N ILE A 134 -8.35 11.75 -5.59
CA ILE A 134 -7.64 11.94 -4.31
C ILE A 134 -8.30 13.13 -3.61
N VAL A 135 -8.77 12.93 -2.39
CA VAL A 135 -9.39 13.97 -1.55
C VAL A 135 -8.51 14.30 -0.36
N ASP A 136 -8.53 15.54 0.12
CA ASP A 136 -7.75 15.94 1.29
C ASP A 136 -8.48 15.60 2.59
N ALA A 137 -7.77 15.00 3.55
CA ALA A 137 -8.35 14.56 4.82
C ALA A 137 -8.94 15.70 5.66
N GLN A 138 -8.43 16.92 5.47
CA GLN A 138 -8.92 18.11 6.16
C GLN A 138 -10.31 18.53 5.63
N GLU A 139 -10.57 18.35 4.33
CA GLU A 139 -11.88 18.60 3.74
C GLU A 139 -12.89 17.57 4.25
N LEU A 140 -12.47 16.30 4.35
CA LEU A 140 -13.32 15.23 4.88
C LEU A 140 -13.72 15.45 6.34
N ALA A 141 -12.90 16.13 7.14
CA ALA A 141 -13.25 16.52 8.51
C ALA A 141 -14.29 17.65 8.55
N GLY A 142 -14.26 18.56 7.57
CA GLY A 142 -15.09 19.77 7.49
C GLY A 142 -16.52 19.58 7.00
N PHE A 143 -16.82 18.52 6.22
CA PHE A 143 -18.21 18.23 5.82
C PHE A 143 -19.03 17.78 7.02
N GLY A 144 -19.87 18.65 7.58
CA GLY A 144 -20.76 18.40 8.71
C GLY A 144 -21.95 19.33 8.66
#